data_AF-A0A821KMB0-F1
#
_entry.id   AF-A0A821KMB0-F1
#
_cell.length_a   1.000
_cell.length_b   1.000
_cell.length_c   1.000
_cell.angle_alpha   90.00
_cell.angle_beta   90.00
_cell.angle_gamma   90.00
#
_symmetry.space_group_name_H-M   'P 1'
#
loop_
_entity.id
_entity.type
_entity.pdbx_description
1 polymer ?
#
loop_
_entity_poly.entity_id
_entity_poly.type
_entity_poly.pdbx_seq_one_letter_code
_entity_poly.pdbx_strand_id
1 'polypeptide(L)' 'MAVPPKYRSMQDFWRYYSGEKRAPVLTIFIGGNHESSDFLLELPYGGWVAPNIFYMGYANVVNYNGLRIGGLSGIYK' A
#
# COMPACT_ATOMS: atom_id res chain seq x y z
N MET A 1 8.60 -7.01 5.82
CA MET A 1 8.95 -5.93 6.78
C MET A 1 10.39 -6.05 7.30
N ALA A 2 11.28 -5.14 6.89
CA ALA A 2 12.67 -5.09 7.34
C ALA A 2 12.87 -4.27 8.64
N VAL A 3 12.17 -4.62 9.72
CA VAL A 3 12.23 -3.88 11.01
C VAL A 3 12.76 -4.80 12.13
N PRO A 4 13.76 -4.37 12.94
CA PRO A 4 14.23 -5.13 14.11
C PRO A 4 13.09 -5.45 15.08
N PRO A 5 13.04 -6.65 15.70
CA PRO A 5 11.92 -7.09 16.52
C PRO A 5 11.48 -6.09 17.61
N LYS A 6 12.43 -5.44 18.29
CA LYS A 6 12.17 -4.46 19.36
C LYS A 6 11.43 -3.18 18.91
N TYR A 7 11.34 -2.91 17.61
CA TYR A 7 10.65 -1.74 17.06
C TYR A 7 9.40 -2.10 16.24
N ARG A 8 9.04 -3.38 16.16
CA ARG A 8 7.83 -3.80 15.43
C ARG A 8 6.58 -3.37 16.18
N SER A 9 5.60 -2.91 15.43
CA SER A 9 4.30 -2.47 15.95
C SER A 9 3.26 -2.60 14.84
N MET A 10 2.01 -2.93 15.22
CA MET A 10 0.91 -3.14 14.26
C MET A 10 0.47 -1.83 13.59
N GLN A 11 0.76 -0.69 14.22
CA GLN A 11 0.36 0.63 13.76
C GLN A 11 -1.16 0.68 13.50
N ASP A 12 -1.61 1.47 12.52
CA ASP A 12 -3.02 1.82 12.36
C ASP A 12 -3.74 1.14 11.19
N PHE A 13 -3.02 0.52 10.25
CA PHE A 13 -3.62 0.04 8.99
C PHE A 13 -4.76 -0.97 9.22
N TRP A 14 -4.64 -1.83 10.24
CA TRP A 14 -5.64 -2.84 10.56
C TRP A 14 -7.03 -2.24 10.86
N ARG A 15 -7.11 -1.00 11.37
CA ARG A 15 -8.38 -0.31 11.61
C ARG A 15 -9.07 0.10 10.32
N TYR A 16 -8.31 0.38 9.27
CA TYR A 16 -8.85 0.65 7.94
C TYR A 16 -9.28 -0.63 7.24
N TYR A 17 -8.49 -1.71 7.41
CA TYR A 17 -8.81 -3.02 6.88
C TYR A 17 -10.09 -3.62 7.50
N SER A 18 -10.27 -3.48 8.82
CA SER A 18 -11.47 -3.95 9.53
C SER A 18 -12.72 -3.10 9.28
N GLY A 19 -12.57 -1.90 8.73
CA GLY A 19 -13.65 -0.93 8.54
C GLY A 19 -13.97 -0.04 9.76
N GLU A 20 -13.21 -0.13 10.85
CA GLU A 20 -13.31 0.80 11.99
C GLU A 20 -13.03 2.25 11.55
N LYS A 21 -12.09 2.42 10.63
CA LYS A 21 -11.75 3.71 10.01
C LYS A 21 -11.90 3.65 8.50
N ARG A 22 -12.19 4.81 7.90
CA ARG A 22 -12.19 5.00 6.45
C ARG A 22 -11.26 6.15 6.10
N ALA A 23 -10.44 5.96 5.06
CA ALA A 23 -9.59 7.05 4.58
C ALA A 23 -10.46 8.19 4.01
N PRO A 24 -10.25 9.44 4.46
CA PRO A 24 -11.11 10.57 4.08
C PRO A 24 -10.89 11.01 2.62
N VAL A 25 -9.75 10.63 2.03
CA VAL A 25 -9.37 10.93 0.65
C VAL A 25 -8.86 9.67 -0.03
N LEU A 26 -9.02 9.60 -1.36
CA LEU A 26 -8.41 8.53 -2.14
C LEU A 26 -6.90 8.57 -1.96
N THR A 27 -6.35 7.49 -1.44
CA THR A 27 -4.92 7.33 -1.15
C THR A 27 -4.37 6.26 -2.08
N ILE A 28 -3.51 6.67 -3.01
CA ILE A 28 -2.79 5.75 -3.91
C ILE A 28 -1.37 5.63 -3.39
N PHE A 29 -0.84 4.41 -3.25
CA PHE A 29 0.50 4.18 -2.72
C PHE A 29 1.28 3.06 -3.43
N ILE A 30 2.61 3.09 -3.25
CA ILE A 30 3.57 2.06 -3.65
C ILE A 30 4.17 1.44 -2.39
N GLY A 31 4.68 0.21 -2.49
CA GLY A 31 5.32 -0.47 -1.36
C GLY A 31 6.75 0.02 -1.14
N GLY A 32 7.18 0.13 0.13
CA GLY A 32 8.57 0.38 0.51
C GLY A 32 9.27 -0.86 1.09
N ASN A 33 10.17 -0.65 2.04
CA ASN A 33 10.89 -1.72 2.76
C ASN A 33 10.19 -2.16 4.07
N HIS A 34 9.25 -1.36 4.58
CA HIS A 34 8.53 -1.61 5.84
C HIS A 34 7.07 -2.02 5.59
N GLU A 35 6.87 -3.00 4.72
CA GLU A 35 5.53 -3.47 4.36
C GLU A 35 5.18 -4.83 4.96
N SER A 36 3.86 -5.08 5.06
CA SER A 36 3.31 -6.44 5.12
C SER A 36 3.48 -7.09 3.76
N SER A 37 4.71 -7.54 3.48
CA SER A 37 5.10 -8.02 2.15
C SER A 37 4.20 -9.14 1.66
N ASP A 38 3.91 -10.14 2.50
CA ASP A 38 3.06 -11.27 2.13
C ASP A 38 1.66 -10.83 1.65
N PHE A 39 1.06 -9.85 2.34
CA PHE A 39 -0.23 -9.28 1.93
C PHE A 39 -0.14 -8.53 0.59
N LEU A 40 0.93 -7.75 0.37
CA LEU A 40 1.09 -7.02 -0.90
C LEU A 40 1.45 -7.94 -2.08
N LEU A 41 2.05 -9.11 -1.82
CA LEU A 41 2.36 -10.12 -2.84
C LEU A 41 1.08 -10.71 -3.47
N GLU A 42 -0.05 -10.68 -2.78
CA GLU A 42 -1.36 -11.10 -3.32
C GLU A 42 -1.91 -10.12 -4.37
N LEU A 43 -1.40 -8.88 -4.40
CA LEU A 43 -1.84 -7.81 -5.28
C LEU A 43 -0.69 -7.33 -6.20
N PRO A 44 -0.04 -8.21 -6.98
CA PRO A 44 1.14 -7.85 -7.77
C PRO A 44 0.83 -6.80 -8.85
N TYR A 45 -0.41 -6.77 -9.35
CA TYR A 45 -0.91 -5.82 -10.35
C TYR A 45 -1.66 -4.62 -9.74
N GLY A 46 -1.62 -4.50 -8.41
CA GLY A 46 -2.35 -3.49 -7.66
C GLY A 46 -3.77 -3.91 -7.30
N GLY A 47 -4.37 -3.16 -6.40
CA GLY A 47 -5.69 -3.46 -5.86
C GLY A 47 -6.08 -2.60 -4.68
N TRP A 48 -7.35 -2.64 -4.32
CA TRP A 48 -7.87 -1.98 -3.14
C TRP A 48 -7.49 -2.79 -1.89
N VAL A 49 -6.75 -2.18 -0.98
CA VAL A 49 -6.37 -2.82 0.29
C VAL A 49 -7.33 -2.46 1.43
N ALA A 50 -8.09 -1.37 1.24
CA ALA A 50 -9.19 -0.92 2.09
C ALA A 50 -10.01 0.14 1.32
N PRO A 51 -11.22 0.52 1.77
CA PRO A 51 -11.98 1.60 1.13
C PRO A 51 -11.17 2.90 1.04
N ASN A 52 -11.10 3.48 -0.16
CA ASN A 52 -10.30 4.66 -0.52
C ASN A 52 -8.77 4.48 -0.41
N ILE A 53 -8.24 3.27 -0.28
CA ILE A 53 -6.78 3.02 -0.25
C ILE A 53 -6.42 2.00 -1.35
N PHE A 54 -5.68 2.45 -2.36
CA PHE A 54 -5.30 1.67 -3.53
C PHE A 54 -3.78 1.46 -3.60
N TYR A 55 -3.36 0.21 -3.63
CA TYR A 55 -1.98 -0.19 -3.88
C TYR A 55 -1.74 -0.30 -5.39
N MET A 56 -0.65 0.27 -5.89
CA MET A 56 -0.33 0.25 -7.33
C MET A 56 0.22 -1.09 -7.83
N GLY A 57 0.62 -2.02 -6.94
CA GLY A 57 1.32 -3.24 -7.34
C GLY A 57 2.84 -3.03 -7.43
N TYR A 58 3.55 -3.98 -8.03
CA TYR A 58 5.01 -3.90 -8.16
C TYR A 58 5.44 -2.73 -9.06
N ALA A 59 4.75 -2.56 -10.18
CA ALA A 59 4.94 -1.46 -11.10
C ALA A 59 3.65 -1.23 -11.87
N ASN A 60 3.17 0.01 -11.95
CA ASN A 60 1.93 0.31 -12.68
C ASN A 60 1.85 1.79 -13.08
N VAL A 61 0.96 2.08 -14.03
CA VAL A 61 0.53 3.43 -14.40
C VAL A 61 -0.98 3.51 -14.30
N VAL A 62 -1.48 4.42 -13.46
CA VAL A 62 -2.92 4.67 -13.27
C VAL A 62 -3.32 6.02 -13.86
N ASN A 63 -4.58 6.13 -14.25
CA ASN A 63 -5.18 7.40 -14.71
C ASN A 63 -6.11 7.95 -13.63
N TYR A 64 -5.87 9.17 -13.18
CA TYR A 64 -6.74 9.86 -12.23
C TYR A 64 -6.96 11.30 -12.67
N ASN A 65 -8.21 11.67 -12.90
CA ASN A 65 -8.61 13.02 -13.33
C ASN A 65 -7.79 13.57 -14.52
N GLY A 66 -7.55 12.74 -15.52
CA GLY A 66 -6.74 13.09 -16.71
C GLY A 66 -5.22 13.06 -16.51
N LEU A 67 -4.73 12.81 -15.29
CA LEU A 67 -3.31 12.64 -15.00
C LEU A 67 -2.90 11.16 -15.07
N ARG A 68 -1.76 10.90 -15.72
CA ARG A 68 -1.07 9.60 -15.69
C ARG A 68 -0.06 9.58 -14.54
N ILE A 69 -0.22 8.65 -13.62
CA ILE A 69 0.63 8.52 -12.43
C ILE A 69 1.34 7.16 -12.52
N GLY A 70 2.67 7.18 -12.64
CA GLY A 70 3.49 5.98 -12.61
C GLY A 70 4.03 5.70 -11.21
N GLY A 71 4.08 4.43 -10.82
CA GLY A 71 4.61 3.97 -9.53
C GLY A 71 5.46 2.72 -9.68
N LEU A 72 6.54 2.65 -8.91
CA LEU A 72 7.47 1.52 -8.82
C LEU A 72 7.70 1.21 -7.35
N SER A 73 7.33 0.00 -6.91
CA SER A 73 7.43 -0.43 -5.52
C SER A 73 8.79 -1.06 -5.21
N GLY A 74 9.16 -1.04 -3.94
CA GLY A 74 10.35 -1.68 -3.40
C GLY A 74 11.57 -0.76 -3.33
N ILE A 75 12.69 -1.34 -2.94
CA ILE A 75 14.00 -0.69 -2.91
C ILE A 75 15.02 -1.60 -3.57
N TYR A 76 16.01 -1.00 -4.23
CA TYR A 76 17.23 -1.71 -4.62
C TYR A 76 18.20 -1.68 -3.44
N LYS A 77 18.86 -2.80 -3.15
CA LYS A 77 19.82 -2.91 -2.05
C LYS A 77 20.93 -3.88 -2.39
#